data_AF-A0A2S6R321-F1
#
_entry.id   AF-A0A2S6R321-F1
#
_cell.length_a   1.000
_cell.length_b   1.000
_cell.length_c   1.000
_cell.angle_alpha   90.00
_cell.angle_beta   90.00
_cell.angle_gamma   90.00
#
_symmetry.space_group_name_H-M   'P 1'
#
loop_
_entity.id
_entity.type
_entity.pdbx_description
1 polymer ?
#
loop_
_entity_poly.entity_id
_entity_poly.type
_entity_poly.pdbx_seq_one_letter_code
_entity_poly.pdbx_strand_id
1 'polypeptide(L)' 'MSERVVTVFGGSGFLGRHLIQKLANDGALVRVAVWRP' A
#
# COMPACT_ATOMS: atom_id res chain seq x y z
N MET A 1 -3.99 -1.87 -19.66
CA MET A 1 -3.94 -2.71 -18.45
C MET A 1 -4.89 -2.11 -17.44
N SER A 2 -5.68 -2.90 -16.72
CA SER A 2 -6.42 -2.39 -15.56
C SER A 2 -5.42 -2.00 -14.47
N GLU A 3 -5.44 -0.76 -14.01
CA GLU A 3 -4.64 -0.35 -12.87
C GLU A 3 -5.12 -1.12 -11.64
N ARG A 4 -4.22 -1.89 -11.01
CA ARG A 4 -4.55 -2.67 -9.82
C ARG A 4 -4.58 -1.72 -8.62
N VAL A 5 -5.77 -1.37 -8.15
CA VAL A 5 -5.97 -0.55 -6.96
C VAL A 5 -6.01 -1.44 -5.71
N VAL A 6 -5.11 -1.21 -4.75
CA VAL A 6 -4.99 -1.99 -3.51
C VAL A 6 -5.11 -1.08 -2.30
N THR A 7 -5.94 -1.44 -1.32
CA THR A 7 -6.03 -0.69 -0.05
C THR A 7 -5.35 -1.48 1.07
N VAL A 8 -4.45 -0.83 1.80
CA VAL A 8 -3.68 -1.41 2.91
C VAL A 8 -4.09 -0.73 4.21
N PHE A 9 -4.53 -1.53 5.18
CA PHE A 9 -4.73 -1.11 6.57
C PHE A 9 -3.49 -1.46 7.38
N GLY A 10 -3.06 -0.58 8.30
CA GLY A 10 -1.84 -0.79 9.08
C GLY A 10 -0.54 -0.60 8.28
N GLY A 11 -0.60 0.17 7.18
CA GLY A 11 0.54 0.39 6.28
C GLY A 11 1.74 1.12 6.88
N SER A 12 1.56 1.82 8.00
CA SER A 12 2.64 2.55 8.69
C SER A 12 3.54 1.63 9.56
N GLY A 13 3.11 0.40 9.83
CA GLY A 13 3.85 -0.56 10.65
C GLY A 13 5.03 -1.22 9.93
N PHE A 14 5.78 -2.05 10.66
CA PHE A 14 6.97 -2.76 10.17
C PHE A 14 6.72 -3.52 8.86
N LEU A 15 5.70 -4.39 8.85
CA LEU A 15 5.32 -5.18 7.66
C LEU A 15 4.60 -4.33 6.61
N GLY A 16 3.71 -3.44 7.05
CA GLY A 16 2.89 -2.61 6.16
C GLY A 16 3.75 -1.79 5.20
N ARG A 17 4.84 -1.20 5.69
CA ARG A 17 5.76 -0.38 4.88
C ARG A 17 6.45 -1.21 3.79
N HIS A 18 6.92 -2.41 4.12
CA HIS A 18 7.56 -3.30 3.14
C HIS A 18 6.58 -3.81 2.10
N LEU A 19 5.35 -4.14 2.53
CA LEU A 19 4.28 -4.57 1.63
C LEU A 19 3.93 -3.46 0.62
N ILE A 20 3.74 -2.22 1.09
CA ILE A 20 3.41 -1.08 0.23
C ILE A 20 4.52 -0.83 -0.79
N GLN A 21 5.79 -0.87 -0.36
CA GLN A 21 6.94 -0.70 -1.24
C GLN A 21 6.93 -1.74 -2.38
N LYS A 22 6.70 -3.01 -2.05
CA LYS A 22 6.63 -4.08 -3.05
C LYS A 22 5.45 -3.89 -4.01
N LEU A 23 4.26 -3.60 -3.49
CA LEU A 23 3.05 -3.40 -4.30
C LEU A 23 3.21 -2.21 -5.27
N ALA A 24 3.79 -1.11 -4.81
CA ALA A 24 4.06 0.06 -5.65
C ALA A 24 5.09 -0.26 -6.75
N ASN A 25 6.16 -0.99 -6.42
CA ASN A 25 7.15 -1.44 -7.40
C ASN A 25 6.56 -2.40 -8.44
N ASP A 26 5.56 -3.20 -8.05
CA ASP A 26 4.83 -4.12 -8.93
C ASP A 26 3.76 -3.37 -9.78
N GLY A 27 3.68 -2.04 -9.72
CA GLY A 27 2.81 -1.20 -10.54
C GLY A 27 1.38 -1.03 -10.01
N ALA A 28 1.13 -1.36 -8.75
CA ALA A 28 -0.18 -1.15 -8.12
C ALA A 28 -0.37 0.29 -7.64
N LEU A 29 -1.59 0.80 -7.76
CA LEU A 29 -2.00 2.04 -7.09
C LEU A 29 -2.39 1.69 -5.65
N VAL A 30 -1.53 2.07 -4.68
CA VAL A 30 -1.71 1.71 -3.27
C VAL A 30 -2.36 2.85 -2.49
N ARG A 31 -3.48 2.56 -1.82
CA ARG A 31 -4.14 3.44 -0.86
C ARG A 31 -3.85 2.94 0.55
N VAL A 32 -3.39 3.82 1.43
CA VAL A 32 -3.05 3.43 2.80
C VAL A 32 -4.03 4.08 3.77
N ALA A 33 -4.78 3.25 4.50
CA ALA A 33 -5.64 3.71 5.56
C ALA A 33 -4.81 3.82 6.86
N VAL A 34 -4.56 5.05 7.29
CA VAL A 34 -3.91 5.37 8.57
C VAL A 34 -4.85 6.22 9.43
N TRP A 35 -4.76 6.06 10.75
CA TRP A 35 -5.45 6.93 11.68
C TRP A 35 -4.56 8.11 12.04
N ARG A 36 -4.98 9.34 11.72
CA ARG A 36 -4.22 10.59 11.90
C ARG A 36 -2.85 10.57 11.17
N PRO A 37 -2.80 11.04 9.91
CA PRO A 37 -1.58 10.99 9.10
C PRO A 37 -0.46 11.90 9.64
#